data_AF-A0A662RH74-F1
#
_entry.id   AF-A0A662RH74-F1
#
_cell.length_a   1.000
_cell.length_b   1.000
_cell.length_c   1.000
_cell.angle_alpha   90.00
_cell.angle_beta   90.00
_cell.angle_gamma   90.00
#
_symmetry.space_group_name_H-M   'P 1'
#
loop_
_entity.id
_entity.type
_entity.pdbx_description
1 polymer ?
#
loop_
_entity_poly.entity_id
_entity_poly.type
_entity_poly.pdbx_seq_one_letter_code
_entity_poly.pdbx_strand_id
1 'polypeptide(L)'
;MTLFVLCSSWIERKEYKEILKTISEVSLKSLKFTGIPVTEGVMDLFFREKTYEDVFEFLEDYFTEIAENKIPVLIVDEAQKIGDVRINTHLVYELFNLFIRLTKELHLCHVFAVTSDSLFVERVYSEAMLSGRCDYLLVDDFDENATAAFLEEHGFTDDEKRVAWECCGGKPVCLLELIRADDLERKIAKLLRLRTGELKTFFKTLNELRGKITVNDERHEINYELIINVLKMFLDEEAIDMWSIDEISKRYLVKNNILFIDPDMGVIKPQSRLDLLAIRAVMGNA
;
A
#
# COMPACT_ATOMS: atom_id res chain seq x y z
N MET A 1 -3.44 2.94 -3.32
CA MET A 1 -2.09 2.49 -2.88
C MET A 1 -1.34 3.72 -2.41
N THR A 2 -0.59 3.67 -1.33
CA THR A 2 0.12 4.84 -0.83
C THR A 2 1.63 4.63 -0.95
N LEU A 3 2.31 5.64 -1.46
CA LEU A 3 3.75 5.69 -1.65
C LEU A 3 4.34 6.68 -0.66
N PHE A 4 5.29 6.22 0.15
CA PHE A 4 6.15 7.07 0.93
C PHE A 4 7.38 7.40 0.10
N VAL A 5 7.61 8.69 -0.13
CA VAL A 5 8.78 9.19 -0.83
C VAL A 5 9.69 9.87 0.19
N LEU A 6 10.87 9.29 0.39
CA LEU A 6 11.93 9.88 1.19
C LEU A 6 13.04 10.34 0.24
N CYS A 7 12.98 11.61 -0.14
CA CYS A 7 13.97 12.23 -1.01
C CYS A 7 15.06 12.96 -0.21
N SER A 8 16.32 12.75 -0.59
CA SER A 8 17.40 13.66 -0.25
C SER A 8 17.22 14.97 -1.02
N SER A 9 17.49 16.11 -0.37
CA SER A 9 17.63 17.43 -1.01
C SER A 9 19.11 17.70 -1.25
N TRP A 10 19.47 18.21 -2.43
CA TRP A 10 20.85 18.27 -2.96
C TRP A 10 21.85 19.17 -2.19
N ILE A 11 23.16 18.87 -2.39
CA ILE A 11 24.43 19.64 -2.15
C ILE A 11 25.13 19.31 -0.81
N GLU A 12 26.43 18.98 -0.63
CA GLU A 12 27.72 19.16 -1.34
C GLU A 12 28.69 17.98 -1.01
N ARG A 13 29.61 17.62 -1.92
CA ARG A 13 30.58 16.50 -1.74
C ARG A 13 31.51 16.69 -0.54
N LYS A 14 31.76 15.61 0.23
CA LYS A 14 33.01 15.40 0.97
C LYS A 14 33.66 14.09 0.55
N GLU A 15 34.91 14.17 0.08
CA GLU A 15 35.76 13.01 -0.18
C GLU A 15 36.34 12.47 1.14
N TYR A 16 36.16 11.18 1.40
CA TYR A 16 36.95 10.44 2.40
C TYR A 16 37.69 9.29 1.71
N LYS A 17 38.91 9.58 1.24
CA LYS A 17 39.90 8.57 0.88
C LYS A 17 40.64 8.16 2.15
N GLU A 18 40.33 7.00 2.72
CA GLU A 18 41.33 6.09 3.35
C GLU A 18 40.77 4.78 3.95
N ILE A 19 39.53 4.36 3.66
CA ILE A 19 39.00 3.07 4.17
C ILE A 19 39.02 1.94 3.11
N LEU A 20 39.30 2.25 1.85
CA LEU A 20 39.09 1.36 0.70
C LEU A 20 40.14 0.26 0.44
N LYS A 21 41.07 -0.05 1.36
CA LYS A 21 42.15 -1.00 1.06
C LYS A 21 42.01 -2.40 1.65
N THR A 22 41.00 -2.64 2.51
CA THR A 22 40.91 -3.92 3.24
C THR A 22 39.68 -4.76 2.87
N ILE A 23 38.66 -4.16 2.24
CA ILE A 23 37.40 -4.85 1.89
C ILE A 23 37.44 -5.41 0.44
N SER A 24 38.47 -5.06 -0.33
CA SER A 24 38.53 -5.25 -1.79
C SER A 24 38.73 -6.68 -2.31
N GLU A 25 38.93 -7.69 -1.48
CA GLU A 25 39.37 -9.01 -1.99
C GLU A 25 38.34 -10.14 -1.89
N VAL A 26 37.30 -10.05 -1.06
CA VAL A 26 36.42 -11.21 -0.80
C VAL A 26 34.97 -11.04 -1.27
N SER A 27 34.36 -9.85 -1.26
CA SER A 27 32.92 -9.71 -1.57
C SER A 27 32.58 -9.07 -2.92
N LEU A 28 33.51 -8.39 -3.59
CA LEU A 28 33.19 -7.58 -4.78
C LEU A 28 33.17 -8.35 -6.11
N LYS A 29 33.74 -9.55 -6.16
CA LYS A 29 33.79 -10.34 -7.42
C LYS A 29 32.51 -11.11 -7.73
N SER A 30 31.65 -11.36 -6.74
CA SER A 30 30.40 -12.11 -6.92
C SER A 30 29.20 -11.21 -7.22
N LEU A 31 29.23 -9.92 -6.87
CA LEU A 31 28.13 -8.98 -7.04
C LEU A 31 28.27 -8.10 -8.29
N LYS A 32 28.64 -8.73 -9.42
CA LYS A 32 28.58 -8.05 -10.71
C LYS A 32 27.13 -7.77 -11.10
N PHE A 33 26.74 -6.51 -10.86
CA PHE A 33 25.92 -5.64 -11.71
C PHE A 33 24.78 -6.30 -12.50
N THR A 34 23.54 -5.99 -12.08
CA THR A 34 22.44 -5.41 -12.90
C THR A 34 21.11 -5.53 -12.14
N GLY A 35 20.71 -4.51 -11.38
CA GLY A 35 19.31 -4.32 -10.95
C GLY A 35 18.56 -5.56 -10.43
N ILE A 36 19.23 -6.46 -9.71
CA ILE A 36 18.60 -7.67 -9.18
C ILE A 36 17.98 -7.34 -7.81
N PRO A 37 16.77 -7.82 -7.51
CA PRO A 37 16.20 -7.86 -6.17
C PRO A 37 17.24 -8.39 -5.19
N VAL A 38 17.20 -7.93 -3.94
CA VAL A 38 17.99 -8.51 -2.84
C VAL A 38 17.92 -10.04 -2.94
N THR A 39 18.99 -10.67 -3.43
CA THR A 39 18.97 -12.11 -3.78
C THR A 39 18.70 -12.93 -2.53
N GLU A 40 18.17 -14.15 -2.67
CA GLU A 40 18.04 -15.12 -1.55
C GLU A 40 19.32 -15.22 -0.72
N GLY A 41 20.50 -15.11 -1.32
CA GLY A 41 21.78 -15.12 -0.61
C GLY A 41 22.06 -13.89 0.26
N VAL A 42 21.50 -12.72 -0.07
CA VAL A 42 21.55 -11.54 0.80
C VAL A 42 20.51 -11.69 1.91
N MET A 43 19.29 -12.16 1.60
CA MET A 43 18.27 -12.54 2.61
C MET A 43 18.77 -13.63 3.58
N ASP A 44 19.55 -14.60 3.11
CA ASP A 44 20.16 -15.63 3.96
C ASP A 44 21.25 -15.06 4.88
N LEU A 45 21.90 -13.94 4.51
CA LEU A 45 22.73 -13.13 5.39
C LEU A 45 21.86 -12.38 6.42
N PHE A 46 20.72 -11.79 6.01
CA PHE A 46 19.72 -11.20 6.91
C PHE A 46 19.24 -12.18 8.01
N PHE A 47 19.16 -13.48 7.71
CA PHE A 47 18.75 -14.52 8.67
C PHE A 47 19.90 -15.18 9.44
N ARG A 48 21.17 -14.85 9.14
CA ARG A 48 22.37 -15.44 9.78
C ARG A 48 23.04 -14.53 10.80
N GLU A 49 22.89 -13.21 10.68
CA GLU A 49 23.45 -12.26 11.64
C GLU A 49 22.64 -12.21 12.94
N LYS A 50 23.33 -11.85 14.03
CA LYS A 50 22.87 -12.14 15.38
C LYS A 50 21.89 -11.09 15.92
N THR A 51 21.80 -9.90 15.30
CA THR A 51 20.82 -8.86 15.64
C THR A 51 20.47 -7.95 14.43
N TYR A 52 19.41 -7.14 14.55
CA TYR A 52 18.97 -6.22 13.49
C TYR A 52 19.99 -5.09 13.21
N GLU A 53 20.84 -4.76 14.19
CA GLU A 53 21.86 -3.71 14.02
C GLU A 53 22.91 -4.08 12.96
N ASP A 54 23.35 -5.35 12.93
CA ASP A 54 24.35 -5.84 11.97
C ASP A 54 23.85 -5.67 10.53
N VAL A 55 22.57 -5.96 10.31
CA VAL A 55 21.88 -5.83 9.01
C VAL A 55 21.82 -4.38 8.55
N PHE A 56 21.52 -3.45 9.46
CA PHE A 56 21.43 -2.04 9.12
C PHE A 56 22.79 -1.42 8.82
N GLU A 57 23.83 -1.79 9.58
CA GLU A 57 25.21 -1.40 9.29
C GLU A 57 25.65 -1.91 7.91
N PHE A 58 25.36 -3.18 7.59
CA PHE A 58 25.62 -3.72 6.25
C PHE A 58 24.91 -2.93 5.14
N LEU A 59 23.64 -2.55 5.33
CA LEU A 59 22.91 -1.76 4.34
C LEU A 59 23.51 -0.36 4.17
N GLU A 60 23.93 0.30 5.26
CA GLU A 60 24.60 1.59 5.21
C GLU A 60 25.93 1.51 4.44
N ASP A 61 26.77 0.52 4.72
CA ASP A 61 28.02 0.29 4.01
C ASP A 61 27.79 0.01 2.52
N TYR A 62 26.82 -0.85 2.22
CA TYR A 62 26.43 -1.18 0.85
C TYR A 62 25.96 0.04 0.06
N PHE A 63 25.10 0.88 0.65
CA PHE A 63 24.64 2.11 0.00
C PHE A 63 25.76 3.16 -0.09
N THR A 64 26.68 3.21 0.88
CA THR A 64 27.85 4.10 0.85
C THR A 64 28.74 3.79 -0.35
N GLU A 65 29.06 2.52 -0.59
CA GLU A 65 29.89 2.10 -1.72
C GLU A 65 29.23 2.44 -3.08
N ILE A 66 27.91 2.26 -3.19
CA ILE A 66 27.18 2.61 -4.42
C ILE A 66 27.13 4.13 -4.60
N ALA A 67 26.90 4.88 -3.50
CA ALA A 67 26.80 6.33 -3.47
C ALA A 67 28.07 7.05 -3.96
N GLU A 68 29.24 6.40 -3.87
CA GLU A 68 30.50 6.94 -4.40
C GLU A 68 30.44 7.22 -5.92
N ASN A 69 29.64 6.44 -6.67
CA ASN A 69 29.61 6.46 -8.12
C ASN A 69 28.23 6.74 -8.72
N LYS A 70 27.14 6.49 -7.98
CA LYS A 70 25.75 6.63 -8.45
C LYS A 70 24.84 7.10 -7.32
N ILE A 71 23.65 7.61 -7.64
CA ILE A 71 22.60 7.86 -6.64
C ILE A 71 21.63 6.68 -6.65
N PRO A 72 21.70 5.76 -5.67
CA PRO A 72 20.79 4.62 -5.58
C PRO A 72 19.35 5.03 -5.27
N VAL A 73 18.41 4.23 -5.78
CA VAL A 73 16.97 4.31 -5.47
C VAL A 73 16.55 2.98 -4.87
N LEU A 74 16.16 2.98 -3.59
CA LEU A 74 15.63 1.84 -2.88
C LEU A 74 14.11 1.84 -2.99
N ILE A 75 13.53 0.74 -3.50
CA ILE A 75 12.09 0.55 -3.59
C ILE A 75 11.71 -0.62 -2.69
N VAL A 76 10.84 -0.36 -1.72
CA VAL A 76 10.31 -1.34 -0.77
C VAL A 76 8.83 -1.53 -1.09
N ASP A 77 8.51 -2.56 -1.86
CA ASP A 77 7.13 -2.90 -2.20
C ASP A 77 6.46 -3.69 -1.07
N GLU A 78 5.15 -3.47 -0.89
CA GLU A 78 4.33 -4.05 0.18
C GLU A 78 4.95 -3.92 1.58
N ALA A 79 5.37 -2.69 1.92
CA ALA A 79 6.04 -2.37 3.18
C ALA A 79 5.29 -2.86 4.43
N GLN A 80 3.97 -3.00 4.38
CA GLN A 80 3.17 -3.55 5.48
C GLN A 80 3.50 -5.02 5.81
N LYS A 81 4.01 -5.81 4.85
CA LYS A 81 4.43 -7.21 5.11
C LYS A 81 5.57 -7.30 6.12
N ILE A 82 6.34 -6.23 6.27
CA ILE A 82 7.40 -6.13 7.28
C ILE A 82 6.79 -6.06 8.68
N GLY A 83 5.62 -5.45 8.83
CA GLY A 83 4.84 -5.46 10.07
C GLY A 83 4.16 -6.81 10.39
N ASP A 84 3.90 -7.64 9.37
CA ASP A 84 3.30 -8.97 9.52
C ASP A 84 4.29 -10.03 10.04
N VAL A 85 5.60 -9.76 9.98
CA VAL A 85 6.65 -10.60 10.59
C VAL A 85 6.60 -10.43 12.11
N ARG A 86 5.63 -11.08 12.76
CA ARG A 86 5.43 -11.09 14.22
C ARG A 86 5.70 -9.72 14.86
N ILE A 87 4.85 -8.75 14.50
CA ILE A 87 4.55 -7.48 15.17
C ILE A 87 5.57 -7.14 16.26
N ASN A 88 6.69 -6.58 15.84
CA ASN A 88 7.47 -5.74 16.71
C ASN A 88 7.30 -4.34 16.12
N THR A 89 6.46 -3.49 16.74
CA THR A 89 6.39 -2.05 16.41
C THR A 89 7.80 -1.45 16.32
N HIS A 90 8.71 -2.00 17.13
CA HIS A 90 10.15 -1.74 17.10
C HIS A 90 10.81 -2.00 15.73
N LEU A 91 10.48 -3.08 15.00
CA LEU A 91 11.13 -3.38 13.72
C LEU A 91 10.72 -2.40 12.62
N VAL A 92 9.42 -2.06 12.56
CA VAL A 92 8.92 -1.04 11.62
C VAL A 92 9.56 0.31 11.94
N TYR A 93 9.62 0.67 13.22
CA TYR A 93 10.29 1.88 13.69
C TYR A 93 11.76 1.95 13.27
N GLU A 94 12.55 0.92 13.58
CA GLU A 94 13.97 0.88 13.25
C GLU A 94 14.21 0.93 11.74
N LEU A 95 13.37 0.26 10.94
CA LEU A 95 13.48 0.28 9.49
C LEU A 95 13.21 1.68 8.92
N PHE A 96 12.18 2.38 9.39
CA PHE A 96 11.92 3.75 8.94
C PHE A 96 13.01 4.72 9.41
N ASN A 97 13.60 4.50 10.59
CA ASN A 97 14.77 5.26 11.04
C ASN A 97 15.97 5.03 10.12
N LEU A 98 16.23 3.78 9.70
CA LEU A 98 17.25 3.51 8.70
C LEU A 98 16.97 4.27 7.40
N PHE A 99 15.73 4.30 6.91
CA PHE A 99 15.40 5.04 5.69
C PHE A 99 15.64 6.54 5.85
N ILE A 100 15.29 7.12 7.01
CA ILE A 100 15.60 8.52 7.33
C ILE A 100 17.12 8.73 7.34
N ARG A 101 17.88 7.84 7.99
CA ARG A 101 19.34 7.93 8.07
C ARG A 101 19.98 7.88 6.68
N LEU A 102 19.60 6.92 5.85
CA LEU A 102 20.10 6.78 4.48
C LEU A 102 19.78 8.01 3.60
N THR A 103 18.62 8.66 3.80
CA THR A 103 18.13 9.71 2.89
C THR A 103 18.40 11.14 3.38
N LYS A 104 18.20 11.42 4.66
CA LYS A 104 18.26 12.76 5.27
C LYS A 104 19.53 13.01 6.07
N GLU A 105 20.16 11.99 6.64
CA GLU A 105 21.37 12.15 7.44
C GLU A 105 22.62 11.93 6.60
N LEU A 106 22.67 10.80 5.88
CA LEU A 106 23.81 10.39 5.07
C LEU A 106 23.68 10.78 3.60
N HIS A 107 22.46 11.10 3.14
CA HIS A 107 22.16 11.47 1.75
C HIS A 107 22.66 10.46 0.71
N LEU A 108 22.64 9.17 1.05
CA LEU A 108 23.17 8.09 0.22
C LEU A 108 22.20 7.64 -0.87
N CYS A 109 20.88 7.66 -0.61
CA CYS A 109 19.90 7.13 -1.54
C CYS A 109 18.57 7.91 -1.51
N HIS A 110 17.67 7.57 -2.45
CA HIS A 110 16.24 7.85 -2.36
C HIS A 110 15.50 6.59 -1.95
N VAL A 111 14.49 6.70 -1.09
CA VAL A 111 13.67 5.55 -0.67
C VAL A 111 12.21 5.77 -1.08
N PHE A 112 11.65 4.75 -1.72
CA PHE A 112 10.23 4.62 -2.05
C PHE A 112 9.66 3.42 -1.30
N ALA A 113 8.88 3.63 -0.24
CA ALA A 113 8.15 2.55 0.40
C ALA A 113 6.69 2.55 -0.07
N VAL A 114 6.25 1.44 -0.67
CA VAL A 114 4.94 1.29 -1.28
C VAL A 114 4.10 0.40 -0.37
N THR A 115 2.86 0.79 -0.11
CA THR A 115 1.92 -0.05 0.65
C THR A 115 0.51 0.02 0.10
N SER A 116 -0.17 -1.12 0.12
CA SER A 116 -1.60 -1.22 -0.16
C SER A 116 -2.49 -1.15 1.09
N ASP A 117 -1.91 -1.22 2.29
CA ASP A 117 -2.64 -1.22 3.57
C ASP A 117 -2.76 0.20 4.15
N SER A 118 -3.97 0.79 4.06
CA SER A 118 -4.21 2.12 4.61
C SER A 118 -4.12 2.19 6.14
N LEU A 119 -4.33 1.07 6.87
CA LEU A 119 -4.12 1.05 8.32
C LEU A 119 -2.64 1.09 8.67
N PHE A 120 -1.77 0.52 7.82
CA PHE A 120 -0.33 0.67 7.98
C PHE A 120 0.08 2.13 7.79
N VAL A 121 -0.47 2.81 6.77
CA VAL A 121 -0.24 4.24 6.54
C VAL A 121 -0.71 5.09 7.73
N GLU A 122 -1.95 4.88 8.20
CA GLU A 122 -2.50 5.59 9.36
C GLU A 122 -1.61 5.43 10.60
N ARG A 123 -1.13 4.22 10.88
CA ARG A 123 -0.20 3.96 11.99
C ARG A 123 1.10 4.74 11.83
N VAL A 124 1.78 4.60 10.70
CA VAL A 124 3.05 5.29 10.42
C VAL A 124 2.89 6.82 10.44
N TYR A 125 1.75 7.33 9.99
CA TYR A 125 1.41 8.76 10.04
C TYR A 125 1.18 9.25 11.49
N SER A 126 0.43 8.47 12.28
CA SER A 126 0.04 8.82 13.66
C SER A 126 1.18 8.75 14.67
N GLU A 127 2.15 7.85 14.47
CA GLU A 127 3.26 7.65 15.41
C GLU A 127 4.30 8.79 15.36
N ALA A 128 4.05 9.87 14.60
CA ALA A 128 4.92 11.03 14.41
C ALA A 128 6.35 10.72 13.89
N MET A 129 6.65 9.46 13.60
CA MET A 129 7.96 8.94 13.19
C MET A 129 8.44 9.61 11.90
N LEU A 130 7.51 9.87 10.98
CA LEU A 130 7.78 10.46 9.67
C LEU A 130 7.17 11.86 9.49
N SER A 131 6.58 12.44 10.54
CA SER A 131 5.92 13.76 10.44
C SER A 131 6.94 14.81 10.00
N GLY A 132 6.74 15.37 8.80
CA GLY A 132 7.64 16.33 8.16
C GLY A 132 8.97 15.76 7.62
N ARG A 133 9.13 14.43 7.60
CA ARG A 133 10.38 13.77 7.15
C ARG A 133 10.23 13.00 5.84
N CYS A 134 9.01 12.58 5.49
CA CYS A 134 8.69 11.98 4.18
C CYS A 134 7.57 12.73 3.48
N ASP A 135 7.56 12.62 2.16
CA ASP A 135 6.44 13.04 1.33
C ASP A 135 5.51 11.84 1.12
N TYR A 136 4.21 12.09 1.19
CA TYR A 136 3.18 11.08 0.96
C TYR A 136 2.59 11.31 -0.43
N LEU A 137 2.59 10.25 -1.25
CA LEU A 137 1.94 10.26 -2.54
C LEU A 137 0.85 9.18 -2.55
N LEU A 138 -0.41 9.60 -2.56
CA LEU A 138 -1.52 8.71 -2.82
C LEU A 138 -1.53 8.35 -4.31
N VAL A 139 -1.39 7.07 -4.61
CA VAL A 139 -1.59 6.49 -5.94
C VAL A 139 -2.98 5.86 -5.94
N ASP A 140 -3.96 6.63 -6.41
CA ASP A 140 -5.36 6.23 -6.49
C ASP A 140 -5.73 5.69 -7.88
N ASP A 141 -6.97 5.22 -8.02
CA ASP A 141 -7.59 4.91 -9.31
C ASP A 141 -7.58 6.14 -10.24
N PHE A 142 -7.66 5.92 -11.55
CA PHE A 142 -7.73 7.02 -12.52
C PHE A 142 -8.97 7.90 -12.26
N ASP A 143 -8.84 9.20 -12.50
CA ASP A 143 -10.01 10.07 -12.58
C ASP A 143 -10.82 9.77 -13.86
N GLU A 144 -11.99 10.40 -14.00
CA GLU A 144 -12.89 10.18 -15.14
C GLU A 144 -12.22 10.52 -16.48
N ASN A 145 -11.43 11.60 -16.53
CA ASN A 145 -10.76 12.04 -17.74
C ASN A 145 -9.63 11.09 -18.14
N ALA A 146 -8.80 10.68 -17.18
CA ALA A 146 -7.74 9.70 -17.37
C ALA A 146 -8.30 8.34 -17.77
N THR A 147 -9.43 7.93 -17.18
CA THR A 147 -10.14 6.70 -17.56
C THR A 147 -10.66 6.77 -18.99
N ALA A 148 -11.30 7.89 -19.36
CA ALA A 148 -11.83 8.09 -20.70
C ALA A 148 -10.70 8.08 -21.75
N ALA A 149 -9.60 8.79 -21.47
CA ALA A 149 -8.41 8.80 -22.34
C ALA A 149 -7.79 7.40 -22.48
N PHE A 150 -7.62 6.68 -21.37
CA PHE A 150 -7.08 5.33 -21.38
C PHE A 150 -7.94 4.36 -22.21
N LEU A 151 -9.27 4.42 -22.07
CA LEU A 151 -10.19 3.55 -22.82
C LEU A 151 -10.29 3.93 -24.30
N GLU A 152 -10.17 5.23 -24.63
CA GLU A 152 -10.17 5.72 -26.01
C GLU A 152 -8.97 5.17 -26.80
N GLU A 153 -7.77 5.09 -26.19
CA GLU A 153 -6.60 4.44 -26.80
C GLU A 153 -6.83 2.96 -27.13
N HIS A 154 -7.81 2.33 -26.48
CA HIS A 154 -8.18 0.92 -26.68
C HIS A 154 -9.44 0.76 -27.55
N GLY A 155 -9.91 1.83 -28.21
CA GLY A 155 -10.99 1.77 -29.19
C GLY A 155 -12.42 1.80 -28.62
N PHE A 156 -12.58 2.15 -27.34
CA PHE A 156 -13.91 2.28 -26.73
C PHE A 156 -14.64 3.52 -27.28
N THR A 157 -15.93 3.35 -27.56
CA THR A 157 -16.85 4.43 -27.90
C THR A 157 -17.21 5.28 -26.67
N ASP A 158 -17.79 6.47 -26.87
CA ASP A 158 -18.21 7.33 -25.76
C ASP A 158 -19.22 6.66 -24.82
N ASP A 159 -20.13 5.86 -25.37
CA ASP A 159 -21.10 5.10 -24.57
C ASP A 159 -20.42 3.99 -23.77
N GLU A 160 -19.48 3.25 -24.36
CA GLU A 160 -18.72 2.22 -23.66
C GLU A 160 -17.82 2.81 -22.57
N LYS A 161 -17.19 3.96 -22.83
CA LYS A 161 -16.41 4.71 -21.82
C LYS A 161 -17.28 5.10 -20.63
N ARG A 162 -18.47 5.65 -20.87
CA ARG A 162 -19.43 6.01 -19.81
C ARG A 162 -19.86 4.78 -19.00
N VAL A 163 -20.24 3.69 -19.67
CA VAL A 163 -20.69 2.46 -19.02
C VAL A 163 -19.54 1.80 -18.22
N ALA A 164 -18.32 1.81 -18.74
CA ALA A 164 -17.13 1.36 -18.05
C ALA A 164 -16.85 2.19 -16.79
N TRP A 165 -16.91 3.53 -16.89
CA TRP A 165 -16.75 4.43 -15.75
C TRP A 165 -17.82 4.20 -14.68
N GLU A 166 -19.09 4.11 -15.09
CA GLU A 166 -20.21 3.88 -14.18
C GLU A 166 -20.01 2.59 -13.37
N CYS A 167 -19.47 1.52 -13.97
CA CYS A 167 -19.24 0.23 -13.30
C CYS A 167 -17.90 0.12 -12.55
N CYS A 168 -16.78 0.39 -13.23
CA CYS A 168 -15.44 0.10 -12.76
C CYS A 168 -14.75 1.31 -12.13
N GLY A 169 -15.26 2.53 -12.37
CA GLY A 169 -14.50 3.75 -12.12
C GLY A 169 -13.17 3.73 -12.87
N GLY A 170 -12.12 4.29 -12.27
CA GLY A 170 -10.78 4.33 -12.86
C GLY A 170 -9.85 3.20 -12.47
N LYS A 171 -10.36 2.12 -11.86
CA LYS A 171 -9.53 1.03 -11.35
C LYS A 171 -8.80 0.31 -12.49
N PRO A 172 -7.46 0.41 -12.63
CA PRO A 172 -6.77 -0.08 -13.82
C PRO A 172 -6.96 -1.58 -14.07
N VAL A 173 -6.95 -2.39 -13.01
CA VAL A 173 -7.20 -3.85 -13.11
C VAL A 173 -8.62 -4.14 -13.64
N CYS A 174 -9.62 -3.35 -13.23
CA CYS A 174 -11.00 -3.49 -13.71
C CYS A 174 -11.09 -3.09 -15.19
N LEU A 175 -10.47 -1.96 -15.56
CA LEU A 175 -10.44 -1.48 -16.95
C LEU A 175 -9.76 -2.47 -17.89
N LEU A 176 -8.65 -3.08 -17.48
CA LEU A 176 -7.97 -4.13 -18.26
C LEU A 176 -8.86 -5.37 -18.48
N GLU A 177 -9.69 -5.73 -17.49
CA GLU A 177 -10.66 -6.81 -17.63
C GLU A 177 -11.79 -6.47 -18.63
N LEU A 178 -12.15 -5.19 -18.76
CA LEU A 178 -13.11 -4.71 -19.77
C LEU A 178 -12.49 -4.68 -21.17
N ILE A 179 -11.25 -4.21 -21.30
CA ILE A 179 -10.53 -4.16 -22.58
C ILE A 179 -10.37 -5.56 -23.20
N ARG A 180 -10.20 -6.58 -22.36
CA ARG A 180 -10.05 -7.98 -22.79
C ARG A 180 -11.39 -8.69 -23.02
N ALA A 181 -12.52 -8.01 -22.88
CA ALA A 181 -13.84 -8.62 -22.98
C ALA A 181 -14.38 -8.57 -24.41
N ASP A 182 -14.88 -9.71 -24.89
CA ASP A 182 -15.62 -9.75 -26.17
C ASP A 182 -17.03 -9.14 -26.05
N ASP A 183 -17.59 -9.15 -24.83
CA ASP A 183 -18.92 -8.66 -24.51
C ASP A 183 -18.84 -7.82 -23.23
N LEU A 184 -18.84 -6.50 -23.40
CA LEU A 184 -18.63 -5.52 -22.34
C LEU A 184 -19.74 -5.58 -21.28
N GLU A 185 -21.01 -5.58 -21.72
CA GLU A 185 -22.16 -5.60 -20.82
C GLU A 185 -22.16 -6.86 -19.95
N ARG A 186 -21.93 -8.02 -20.58
CA ARG A 186 -21.84 -9.30 -19.86
C ARG A 186 -20.67 -9.31 -18.89
N LYS A 187 -19.53 -8.72 -19.25
CA LYS A 187 -18.35 -8.64 -18.38
C LYS A 187 -18.64 -7.75 -17.17
N ILE A 188 -19.22 -6.59 -17.37
CA ILE A 188 -19.64 -5.65 -16.32
C ILE A 188 -20.61 -6.32 -15.34
N ALA A 189 -21.68 -6.94 -15.87
CA ALA A 189 -22.64 -7.67 -15.05
C ALA A 189 -21.98 -8.80 -14.25
N LYS A 190 -21.00 -9.49 -14.85
CA LYS A 190 -20.23 -10.53 -14.16
C LYS A 190 -19.38 -9.96 -13.03
N LEU A 191 -18.66 -8.85 -13.23
CA LEU A 191 -17.81 -8.21 -12.22
C LEU A 191 -18.64 -7.75 -11.02
N LEU A 192 -19.74 -7.03 -11.26
CA LEU A 192 -20.63 -6.57 -10.20
C LEU A 192 -21.26 -7.75 -9.45
N ARG A 193 -21.71 -8.78 -10.16
CA ARG A 193 -22.29 -9.99 -9.53
C ARG A 193 -21.27 -10.72 -8.66
N LEU A 194 -20.03 -10.86 -9.12
CA LEU A 194 -18.97 -11.49 -8.34
C LEU A 194 -18.71 -10.70 -7.05
N ARG A 195 -18.49 -9.39 -7.17
CA ARG A 195 -18.20 -8.55 -5.99
C ARG A 195 -19.37 -8.50 -5.00
N THR A 196 -20.60 -8.43 -5.51
CA THR A 196 -21.83 -8.54 -4.69
C THR A 196 -21.90 -9.90 -3.97
N GLY A 197 -21.53 -10.99 -4.64
CA GLY A 197 -21.50 -12.33 -4.06
C GLY A 197 -20.43 -12.48 -2.97
N GLU A 198 -19.26 -11.90 -3.17
CA GLU A 198 -18.20 -11.82 -2.16
C GLU A 198 -18.67 -11.09 -0.91
N LEU A 199 -19.27 -9.90 -1.06
CA LEU A 199 -19.83 -9.14 0.07
C LEU A 199 -20.94 -9.91 0.80
N LYS A 200 -21.87 -10.54 0.08
CA LYS A 200 -22.91 -11.38 0.70
C LYS A 200 -22.31 -12.55 1.50
N THR A 201 -21.26 -13.17 0.97
CA THR A 201 -20.55 -14.26 1.65
C THR A 201 -19.86 -13.73 2.90
N PHE A 202 -19.18 -12.59 2.80
CA PHE A 202 -18.57 -11.90 3.93
C PHE A 202 -19.57 -11.62 5.05
N PHE A 203 -20.75 -11.05 4.77
CA PHE A 203 -21.78 -10.79 5.79
C PHE A 203 -22.34 -12.07 6.39
N LYS A 204 -22.60 -13.09 5.56
CA LYS A 204 -23.07 -14.39 6.04
C LYS A 204 -22.07 -14.98 7.04
N THR A 205 -20.80 -15.00 6.68
CA THR A 205 -19.72 -15.49 7.55
C THR A 205 -19.58 -14.66 8.81
N LEU A 206 -19.67 -13.33 8.72
CA LEU A 206 -19.62 -12.44 9.88
C LEU A 206 -20.75 -12.72 10.88
N ASN A 207 -21.97 -12.90 10.36
CA ASN A 207 -23.15 -13.18 11.17
C ASN A 207 -23.10 -14.58 11.82
N GLU A 208 -22.69 -15.60 11.07
CA GLU A 208 -22.65 -16.99 11.54
C GLU A 208 -21.48 -17.29 12.48
N LEU A 209 -20.30 -16.74 12.19
CA LEU A 209 -19.06 -17.09 12.90
C LEU A 209 -18.62 -16.07 13.93
N ARG A 210 -19.33 -14.94 14.06
CA ARG A 210 -19.00 -13.82 14.97
C ARG A 210 -17.55 -13.41 14.81
N GLY A 211 -17.29 -12.68 13.72
CA GLY A 211 -15.96 -12.19 13.36
C GLY A 211 -15.22 -11.57 14.54
N LYS A 212 -13.89 -11.66 14.54
CA LYS A 212 -13.05 -11.08 15.59
C LYS A 212 -11.86 -10.38 14.96
N ILE A 213 -11.43 -9.30 15.57
CA ILE A 213 -10.22 -8.56 15.20
C ILE A 213 -9.34 -8.39 16.43
N THR A 214 -8.03 -8.42 16.23
CA THR A 214 -7.06 -8.06 17.27
C THR A 214 -6.60 -6.63 17.02
N VAL A 215 -6.74 -5.78 18.03
CA VAL A 215 -6.28 -4.38 18.03
C VAL A 215 -5.51 -4.19 19.33
N ASN A 216 -4.27 -3.70 19.27
CA ASN A 216 -3.42 -3.48 20.44
C ASN A 216 -3.32 -4.70 21.38
N ASP A 217 -3.09 -5.89 20.79
CA ASP A 217 -3.03 -7.19 21.49
C ASP A 217 -4.32 -7.63 22.21
N GLU A 218 -5.41 -6.87 22.08
CA GLU A 218 -6.72 -7.21 22.59
C GLU A 218 -7.63 -7.74 21.49
N ARG A 219 -8.42 -8.78 21.82
CA ARG A 219 -9.34 -9.42 20.89
C ARG A 219 -10.74 -8.85 21.06
N HIS A 220 -11.24 -8.20 20.01
CA HIS A 220 -12.58 -7.62 19.96
C HIS A 220 -13.51 -8.45 19.08
N GLU A 221 -14.74 -8.68 19.54
CA GLU A 221 -15.82 -9.28 18.74
C GLU A 221 -16.44 -8.19 17.85
N ILE A 222 -16.68 -8.53 16.60
CA ILE A 222 -17.27 -7.60 15.64
C ILE A 222 -18.77 -7.55 15.84
N ASN A 223 -19.30 -6.34 16.00
CA ASN A 223 -20.74 -6.12 16.03
C ASN A 223 -21.28 -6.04 14.60
N TYR A 224 -22.05 -7.04 14.20
CA TYR A 224 -22.68 -7.11 12.88
C TYR A 224 -23.52 -5.87 12.55
N GLU A 225 -24.32 -5.38 13.50
CA GLU A 225 -25.20 -4.21 13.27
C GLU A 225 -24.40 -2.93 13.04
N LEU A 226 -23.29 -2.74 13.77
CA LEU A 226 -22.40 -1.59 13.54
C LEU A 226 -21.79 -1.64 12.14
N ILE A 227 -21.34 -2.81 11.68
CA ILE A 227 -20.81 -2.99 10.32
C ILE A 227 -21.85 -2.63 9.26
N ILE A 228 -23.09 -3.10 9.43
CA ILE A 228 -24.18 -2.77 8.49
C ILE A 228 -24.49 -1.27 8.51
N ASN A 229 -24.53 -0.64 9.68
CA ASN A 229 -24.78 0.79 9.79
C ASN A 229 -23.70 1.62 9.10
N VAL A 230 -22.42 1.28 9.28
CA VAL A 230 -21.31 1.94 8.57
C VAL A 230 -21.49 1.83 7.05
N LEU A 231 -21.81 0.64 6.54
CA LEU A 231 -21.95 0.45 5.10
C LEU A 231 -23.18 1.13 4.50
N LYS A 232 -24.26 1.29 5.29
CA LYS A 232 -25.44 2.05 4.87
C LYS A 232 -25.15 3.55 4.67
N MET A 233 -24.10 4.09 5.28
CA MET A 233 -23.68 5.48 5.05
C MET A 233 -23.24 5.71 3.59
N PHE A 234 -22.79 4.66 2.88
CA PHE A 234 -22.38 4.75 1.47
C PHE A 234 -23.52 4.54 0.46
N LEU A 235 -24.78 4.50 0.93
CA LEU A 235 -25.93 4.47 0.03
C LEU A 235 -26.00 5.75 -0.80
N ASP A 236 -25.87 6.89 -0.12
CA ASP A 236 -26.00 8.22 -0.73
C ASP A 236 -24.65 8.94 -0.86
N GLU A 237 -23.65 8.57 -0.05
CA GLU A 237 -22.32 9.19 -0.05
C GLU A 237 -21.27 8.29 -0.72
N GLU A 238 -20.27 8.88 -1.40
CA GLU A 238 -19.11 8.13 -1.93
C GLU A 238 -17.94 8.06 -0.93
N ALA A 239 -17.88 9.00 0.01
CA ALA A 239 -16.89 9.08 1.07
C ALA A 239 -17.52 9.70 2.33
N ILE A 240 -17.04 9.30 3.51
CA ILE A 240 -17.50 9.84 4.79
C ILE A 240 -16.29 10.23 5.65
N ASP A 241 -16.53 11.07 6.66
CA ASP A 241 -15.51 11.45 7.64
C ASP A 241 -15.00 10.22 8.41
N MET A 242 -13.67 10.05 8.51
CA MET A 242 -13.09 8.84 9.10
C MET A 242 -13.36 8.69 10.61
N TRP A 243 -13.73 9.76 11.31
CA TRP A 243 -14.07 9.78 12.74
C TRP A 243 -15.56 9.56 12.99
N SER A 244 -16.37 9.45 11.93
CA SER A 244 -17.81 9.16 12.03
C SER A 244 -18.13 7.70 12.37
N ILE A 245 -17.13 6.82 12.37
CA ILE A 245 -17.26 5.37 12.57
C ILE A 245 -16.38 4.88 13.72
N ASP A 246 -16.78 3.79 14.38
CA ASP A 246 -15.98 3.23 15.46
C ASP A 246 -14.70 2.55 14.95
N GLU A 247 -13.63 2.58 15.76
CA GLU A 247 -12.31 2.03 15.40
C GLU A 247 -12.34 0.55 15.02
N ILE A 248 -13.21 -0.25 15.65
CA ILE A 248 -13.27 -1.69 15.42
C ILE A 248 -13.90 -1.97 14.05
N SER A 249 -15.03 -1.33 13.75
CA SER A 249 -15.69 -1.44 12.44
C SER A 249 -14.80 -0.90 11.32
N LYS A 250 -14.17 0.25 11.55
CA LYS A 250 -13.20 0.86 10.63
C LYS A 250 -12.10 -0.13 10.25
N ARG A 251 -11.35 -0.61 11.25
CA ARG A 251 -10.22 -1.52 11.05
C ARG A 251 -10.64 -2.84 10.42
N TYR A 252 -11.81 -3.35 10.81
CA TYR A 252 -12.31 -4.60 10.28
C TYR A 252 -12.68 -4.51 8.80
N LEU A 253 -13.39 -3.45 8.39
CA LEU A 253 -13.79 -3.25 6.99
C LEU A 253 -12.58 -2.99 6.07
N VAL A 254 -11.60 -2.23 6.56
CA VAL A 254 -10.36 -1.98 5.80
C VAL A 254 -9.53 -3.24 5.65
N LYS A 255 -9.35 -4.01 6.74
CA LYS A 255 -8.60 -5.28 6.69
C LYS A 255 -9.21 -6.30 5.71
N ASN A 256 -10.52 -6.23 5.48
CA ASN A 256 -11.21 -7.09 4.51
C ASN A 256 -11.31 -6.48 3.10
N ASN A 257 -10.56 -5.39 2.82
CA ASN A 257 -10.53 -4.69 1.53
C ASN A 257 -11.92 -4.24 1.06
N ILE A 258 -12.78 -3.82 1.98
CA ILE A 258 -14.11 -3.26 1.66
C ILE A 258 -14.02 -1.74 1.60
N LEU A 259 -13.36 -1.14 2.59
CA LEU A 259 -13.15 0.29 2.70
C LEU A 259 -11.65 0.63 2.66
N PHE A 260 -11.36 1.85 2.24
CA PHE A 260 -10.03 2.46 2.20
C PHE A 260 -10.04 3.73 3.02
N ILE A 261 -9.00 3.92 3.85
CA ILE A 261 -8.81 5.17 4.61
C ILE A 261 -7.83 6.05 3.84
N ASP A 262 -8.22 7.30 3.64
CA ASP A 262 -7.33 8.36 3.20
C ASP A 262 -7.00 9.25 4.41
N PRO A 263 -5.84 9.02 5.07
CA PRO A 263 -5.47 9.77 6.26
C PRO A 263 -5.07 11.22 5.97
N ASP A 264 -4.72 11.55 4.72
CA ASP A 264 -4.39 12.92 4.32
C ASP A 264 -5.66 13.77 4.23
N MET A 265 -6.68 13.23 3.59
CA MET A 265 -7.99 13.88 3.46
C MET A 265 -8.90 13.70 4.69
N GLY A 266 -8.57 12.78 5.60
CA GLY A 266 -9.38 12.48 6.78
C GLY A 266 -10.70 11.76 6.46
N VAL A 267 -10.74 11.00 5.37
CA VAL A 267 -11.96 10.34 4.87
C VAL A 267 -11.81 8.83 4.75
N ILE A 268 -12.94 8.14 4.76
CA ILE A 268 -13.05 6.73 4.43
C ILE A 268 -14.02 6.55 3.27
N LYS A 269 -13.63 5.72 2.29
CA LYS A 269 -14.41 5.45 1.08
C LYS A 269 -14.37 3.96 0.74
N PRO A 270 -15.29 3.44 -0.08
CA PRO A 270 -15.15 2.09 -0.62
C PRO A 270 -13.85 1.93 -1.40
N GLN A 271 -13.27 0.73 -1.38
CA GLN A 271 -11.97 0.46 -1.99
C GLN A 271 -11.92 0.74 -3.51
N SER A 272 -13.07 0.73 -4.18
CA SER A 272 -13.23 1.12 -5.58
C SER A 272 -14.69 1.45 -5.89
N ARG A 273 -14.94 1.98 -7.08
CA ARG A 273 -16.33 2.22 -7.56
C ARG A 273 -17.14 0.93 -7.63
N LEU A 274 -16.51 -0.19 -8.00
CA LEU A 274 -17.15 -1.51 -7.99
C LEU A 274 -17.56 -1.93 -6.56
N ASP A 275 -16.75 -1.60 -5.56
CA ASP A 275 -17.08 -1.84 -4.15
C ASP A 275 -18.28 -1.01 -3.70
N LEU A 276 -18.30 0.28 -4.05
CA LEU A 276 -19.42 1.17 -3.76
C LEU A 276 -20.74 0.63 -4.37
N LEU A 277 -20.72 0.22 -5.64
CA LEU A 277 -21.88 -0.35 -6.30
C LEU A 277 -22.33 -1.67 -5.64
N ALA A 278 -21.39 -2.53 -5.28
CA ALA A 278 -21.70 -3.78 -4.61
C ALA A 278 -22.30 -3.54 -3.21
N ILE A 279 -21.76 -2.57 -2.46
CA ILE A 279 -22.32 -2.15 -1.17
C ILE A 279 -23.76 -1.66 -1.37
N ARG A 280 -24.00 -0.75 -2.32
CA ARG A 280 -25.34 -0.24 -2.64
C ARG A 280 -26.30 -1.36 -3.04
N ALA A 281 -25.85 -2.32 -3.85
CA ALA A 281 -26.66 -3.46 -4.26
C ALA A 281 -27.01 -4.40 -3.11
N VAL A 282 -26.13 -4.58 -2.12
CA VAL A 282 -26.40 -5.42 -0.96
C VAL A 282 -27.23 -4.67 0.08
N MET A 283 -26.91 -3.42 0.38
CA MET A 283 -27.53 -2.62 1.44
C MET A 283 -28.86 -1.99 1.03
N GLY A 284 -29.02 -1.59 -0.23
CA GLY A 284 -30.27 -1.02 -0.74
C GLY A 284 -31.42 -2.03 -0.85
N ASN A 285 -31.10 -3.33 -0.80
CA ASN A 285 -32.06 -4.44 -0.79
C ASN A 285 -32.25 -5.06 0.60
N ALA A 286 -31.66 -4.48 1.67
CA ALA A 286 -31.58 -5.04 3.02
C ALA A 286 -32.35 -4.24 4.09
#